data_AF-A0A510Y7V0-F1
#
_entry.id   AF-A0A510Y7V0-F1
#
_cell.length_a   1.000
_cell.length_b   1.000
_cell.length_c   1.000
_cell.angle_alpha   90.00
_cell.angle_beta   90.00
_cell.angle_gamma   90.00
#
_symmetry.space_group_name_H-M   'P 1'
#
loop_
_entity.id
_entity.type
_entity.pdbx_description
1 polymer ?
#
loop_
_entity_poly.entity_id
_entity_poly.type
_entity_poly.pdbx_seq_one_letter_code
_entity_poly.pdbx_strand_id
1 'polypeptide(L)'
;MKPYVREYTNDEQIQHDVQTLANKGIDRNDMYVMSHDDDRTDRIAGSVHANEPTDDELNVDSANRFSKKGDELRYKLQELGFNSQEAEDLEDELDEGKVLLMVQGDRNPDELLK
;
A
#
# COMPACT_ATOMS: atom_id res chain seq x y z
N MET A 1 6.66 12.81 -8.38
CA MET A 1 6.33 13.26 -7.01
C MET A 1 6.50 12.06 -6.10
N LYS A 2 7.01 12.28 -4.89
CA LYS A 2 7.15 11.20 -3.90
C LYS A 2 5.75 10.78 -3.43
N PRO A 3 5.43 9.49 -3.35
CA PRO A 3 4.15 9.05 -2.83
C PRO A 3 4.03 9.32 -1.32
N TYR A 4 2.80 9.48 -0.85
CA TYR A 4 2.48 9.51 0.58
C TYR A 4 2.58 8.11 1.16
N VAL A 5 3.17 7.97 2.35
CA VAL A 5 3.31 6.66 3.02
C VAL A 5 2.52 6.66 4.30
N ARG A 6 1.80 5.57 4.54
CA ARG A 6 1.13 5.30 5.81
C ARG A 6 1.44 3.88 6.29
N GLU A 7 1.79 3.78 7.57
CA GLU A 7 2.08 2.53 8.25
C GLU A 7 0.83 1.94 8.90
N TYR A 8 0.73 0.62 8.87
CA TYR A 8 -0.36 -0.15 9.44
C TYR A 8 0.16 -1.38 10.17
N THR A 9 -0.37 -1.62 11.37
CA THR A 9 -0.17 -2.87 12.11
C THR A 9 -1.39 -3.78 12.09
N ASN A 10 -2.54 -3.25 11.63
CA ASN A 10 -3.81 -3.95 11.59
C ASN A 10 -4.31 -4.07 10.14
N ASP A 11 -4.56 -5.31 9.73
CA ASP A 11 -4.98 -5.67 8.38
C ASP A 11 -6.39 -5.11 8.04
N GLU A 12 -7.31 -5.04 9.00
CA GLU A 12 -8.66 -4.49 8.77
C GLU A 12 -8.62 -2.97 8.56
N GLN A 13 -7.74 -2.28 9.29
CA GLN A 13 -7.62 -0.83 9.19
C GLN A 13 -7.11 -0.41 7.81
N ILE A 14 -6.09 -1.09 7.28
CA ILE A 14 -5.57 -0.78 5.95
C ILE A 14 -6.61 -1.06 4.87
N GLN A 15 -7.41 -2.12 5.02
CA GLN A 15 -8.50 -2.43 4.09
C GLN A 15 -9.56 -1.33 4.06
N HIS A 16 -9.98 -0.89 5.24
CA HIS A 16 -10.94 0.21 5.38
C HIS A 16 -10.40 1.51 4.76
N ASP A 17 -9.13 1.83 4.99
CA ASP A 17 -8.51 3.04 4.49
C ASP A 17 -8.35 3.02 2.97
N VAL A 18 -7.88 1.91 2.39
CA VAL A 18 -7.80 1.72 0.94
C VAL A 18 -9.18 1.92 0.30
N GLN A 19 -10.23 1.34 0.87
CA GLN A 19 -11.59 1.50 0.36
C GLN A 19 -12.07 2.95 0.48
N THR A 20 -11.77 3.62 1.60
CA THR A 20 -12.13 5.02 1.81
C THR A 20 -11.41 5.94 0.82
N LEU A 21 -10.12 5.72 0.57
CA LEU A 21 -9.34 6.48 -0.41
C LEU A 21 -9.88 6.30 -1.83
N ALA A 22 -10.21 5.06 -2.21
CA ALA A 22 -10.85 4.76 -3.49
C ALA A 22 -12.20 5.50 -3.63
N ASN A 23 -13.03 5.48 -2.58
CA ASN A 23 -14.32 6.18 -2.55
C ASN A 23 -14.17 7.71 -2.59
N LYS A 24 -13.07 8.24 -2.06
CA LYS A 24 -12.70 9.66 -2.15
C LYS A 24 -12.01 10.02 -3.48
N GLY A 25 -11.98 9.07 -4.41
CA GLY A 25 -11.61 9.25 -5.80
C GLY A 25 -10.11 9.10 -6.09
N ILE A 26 -9.31 8.60 -5.15
CA ILE A 26 -7.93 8.16 -5.46
C ILE A 26 -8.02 6.93 -6.35
N ASP A 27 -7.28 6.94 -7.46
CA ASP A 27 -7.26 5.81 -8.37
C ASP A 27 -6.56 4.62 -7.70
N ARG A 28 -7.06 3.41 -7.93
CA ARG A 28 -6.45 2.23 -7.32
C ARG A 28 -5.08 1.91 -7.90
N ASN A 29 -4.80 2.33 -9.13
CA ASN A 29 -3.47 2.21 -9.74
C ASN A 29 -2.43 3.13 -9.09
N ASP A 30 -2.90 4.14 -8.35
CA ASP A 30 -2.06 5.05 -7.57
C ASP A 30 -1.85 4.57 -6.13
N MET A 31 -2.39 3.41 -5.74
CA MET A 31 -2.25 2.85 -4.39
C MET A 31 -1.42 1.57 -4.40
N TYR A 32 -0.39 1.51 -3.56
CA TYR A 32 0.52 0.37 -3.42
C TYR A 32 0.56 -0.13 -1.97
N VAL A 33 0.54 -1.44 -1.78
CA VAL A 33 0.63 -2.06 -0.45
C VAL A 33 1.86 -2.95 -0.39
N MET A 34 2.71 -2.75 0.62
CA MET A 34 3.98 -3.46 0.81
C MET A 34 4.04 -4.05 2.23
N SER A 35 4.49 -5.30 2.36
CA SER A 35 4.66 -6.01 3.64
C SER A 35 5.79 -7.04 3.55
N HIS A 36 6.45 -7.36 4.67
CA HIS A 36 7.48 -8.40 4.72
C HIS A 36 6.92 -9.84 4.75
N ASP A 37 5.63 -10.01 5.09
CA ASP A 37 4.95 -11.30 5.17
C ASP A 37 3.94 -11.49 4.01
N ASP A 38 4.17 -12.48 3.15
CA ASP A 38 3.32 -12.81 1.98
C ASP A 38 1.86 -13.09 2.39
N ASP A 39 1.66 -13.86 3.47
CA ASP A 39 0.34 -14.27 3.96
C ASP A 39 -0.50 -13.08 4.42
N ARG A 40 0.14 -12.01 4.91
CA ARG A 40 -0.55 -10.77 5.27
C ARG A 40 -0.92 -9.92 4.06
N THR A 41 -0.06 -9.82 3.04
CA THR A 41 -0.42 -9.08 1.83
C THR A 41 -1.61 -9.73 1.11
N ASP A 42 -1.66 -11.06 1.08
CA ASP A 42 -2.76 -11.81 0.48
C ASP A 42 -4.09 -11.56 1.19
N ARG A 43 -4.08 -11.58 2.53
CA ARG A 43 -5.29 -11.28 3.31
C ARG A 43 -5.78 -9.86 3.07
N ILE A 44 -4.87 -8.88 3.04
CA ILE A 44 -5.23 -7.48 2.82
C ILE A 44 -5.80 -7.30 1.41
N ALA A 45 -5.08 -7.75 0.38
CA ALA A 45 -5.53 -7.66 -1.01
C ALA A 45 -6.83 -8.44 -1.26
N GLY A 46 -6.99 -9.59 -0.59
CA GLY A 46 -8.16 -10.46 -0.68
C GLY A 46 -9.42 -9.86 -0.07
N SER A 47 -9.36 -9.24 1.12
CA SER A 47 -10.59 -8.68 1.73
C SER A 47 -10.93 -7.25 1.31
N VAL A 48 -10.05 -6.51 0.62
CA VAL A 48 -10.48 -5.27 -0.10
C VAL A 48 -11.53 -5.60 -1.19
N HIS A 49 -11.60 -6.86 -1.64
CA HIS A 49 -12.63 -7.35 -2.56
C HIS A 49 -13.98 -7.70 -1.90
N ALA A 50 -14.08 -7.76 -0.56
CA ALA A 50 -15.13 -8.55 0.09
C ALA A 50 -16.44 -7.81 0.46
N ASN A 51 -16.61 -6.52 0.17
CA ASN A 51 -17.80 -5.75 0.60
C ASN A 51 -18.47 -4.94 -0.55
N GLU A 52 -18.70 -5.58 -1.71
CA GLU A 52 -19.24 -5.03 -2.98
C GLU A 52 -20.52 -4.15 -2.90
N PRO A 53 -20.82 -3.35 -3.95
CA PRO A 53 -21.65 -3.89 -5.05
C PRO A 53 -21.13 -3.55 -6.48
N THR A 54 -21.02 -4.60 -7.32
CA THR A 54 -21.27 -4.62 -8.78
C THR A 54 -20.86 -3.39 -9.60
N ASP A 55 -19.63 -3.38 -10.08
CA ASP A 55 -19.36 -3.32 -11.52
C ASP A 55 -17.92 -3.84 -11.69
N ASP A 56 -17.75 -4.69 -12.69
CA ASP A 56 -16.48 -5.23 -13.17
C ASP A 56 -15.36 -4.18 -13.14
N GLU A 57 -14.11 -4.63 -12.96
CA GLU A 57 -12.90 -3.80 -13.04
C GLU A 57 -12.47 -3.03 -11.78
N LEU A 58 -12.48 -3.71 -10.63
CA LEU A 58 -11.44 -3.41 -9.65
C LEU A 58 -10.26 -4.31 -9.93
N ASN A 59 -9.60 -3.94 -11.03
CA ASN A 59 -8.33 -4.50 -11.41
C ASN A 59 -7.28 -4.06 -10.37
N VAL A 60 -7.24 -4.78 -9.26
CA VAL A 60 -6.02 -5.10 -8.52
C VAL A 60 -5.06 -5.93 -9.40
N ASP A 61 -5.00 -5.70 -10.72
CA ASP A 61 -4.07 -6.37 -11.64
C ASP A 61 -2.63 -6.19 -11.15
N SER A 62 -2.36 -5.14 -10.38
CA SER A 62 -1.03 -4.77 -9.91
C SER A 62 -1.11 -3.88 -8.66
N ALA A 63 -1.87 -4.29 -7.64
CA ALA A 63 -1.43 -3.94 -6.28
C ALA A 63 -0.05 -4.59 -6.15
N ASN A 64 1.02 -3.84 -6.44
CA ASN A 64 2.38 -4.36 -6.51
C ASN A 64 2.71 -5.06 -5.19
N ARG A 65 2.48 -6.37 -5.16
CA ARG A 65 2.62 -7.20 -3.98
C ARG A 65 4.11 -7.46 -3.85
N PHE A 66 4.76 -6.62 -3.07
CA PHE A 66 6.20 -6.73 -2.85
C PHE A 66 6.44 -7.59 -1.60
N SER A 67 6.41 -8.90 -1.78
CA SER A 67 6.86 -9.85 -0.78
C SER A 67 8.25 -10.36 -1.16
N LYS A 68 9.29 -9.63 -0.75
CA LYS A 68 10.64 -9.83 -1.27
C LYS A 68 11.71 -9.66 -0.20
N LYS A 69 12.90 -10.17 -0.50
CA LYS A 69 14.10 -9.90 0.31
C LYS A 69 14.35 -8.39 0.39
N GLY A 70 14.90 -7.94 1.51
CA GLY A 70 15.22 -6.53 1.80
C GLY A 70 15.79 -5.72 0.64
N ASP A 71 16.78 -6.26 -0.08
CA ASP A 71 17.36 -5.59 -1.26
C ASP A 71 16.36 -5.27 -2.37
N GLU A 72 15.39 -6.15 -2.60
CA GLU A 72 14.36 -5.93 -3.61
C GLU A 72 13.32 -4.91 -3.13
N LEU A 73 12.99 -4.90 -1.83
CA LEU A 73 12.10 -3.89 -1.22
C LEU A 73 12.72 -2.50 -1.36
N ARG A 74 13.99 -2.35 -0.97
CA ARG A 74 14.72 -1.09 -1.10
C ARG A 74 14.79 -0.63 -2.57
N TYR A 75 15.04 -1.55 -3.50
CA TYR A 75 15.04 -1.22 -4.93
C TYR A 75 13.68 -0.69 -5.40
N LYS A 76 12.58 -1.31 -4.96
CA LYS A 76 11.23 -0.88 -5.32
C LYS A 76 10.84 0.46 -4.73
N LEU A 77 11.22 0.72 -3.48
CA LEU A 77 11.06 2.04 -2.88
C LEU A 77 11.87 3.09 -3.68
N GLN A 78 13.09 2.75 -4.10
CA GLN A 78 13.86 3.66 -4.96
C GLN A 78 13.20 3.92 -6.32
N GLU A 79 12.59 2.92 -6.96
CA GLU A 79 11.81 3.09 -8.20
C GLU A 79 10.60 4.03 -7.99
N LEU A 80 9.99 4.02 -6.80
CA LEU A 80 8.91 4.93 -6.41
C LEU A 80 9.39 6.35 -6.05
N GLY A 81 10.70 6.58 -6.06
CA GLY A 81 11.31 7.89 -5.83
C GLY A 81 11.78 8.14 -4.40
N PHE A 82 11.84 7.12 -3.55
CA PHE A 82 12.49 7.20 -2.24
C PHE A 82 14.02 7.14 -2.41
N ASN A 83 14.76 7.88 -1.59
CA ASN A 83 16.21 7.75 -1.59
C ASN A 83 16.66 6.52 -0.79
N SER A 84 17.96 6.18 -0.83
CA SER A 84 18.48 4.98 -0.16
C SER A 84 18.21 4.94 1.35
N GLN A 85 18.30 6.08 2.04
CA GLN A 85 18.06 6.13 3.48
C GLN A 85 16.58 5.90 3.78
N GLU A 86 15.69 6.59 3.04
CA GLU A 86 14.25 6.42 3.21
C GLU A 86 13.79 5.00 2.87
N ALA A 87 14.41 4.38 1.88
CA ALA A 87 14.12 3.00 1.49
C ALA A 87 14.56 2.01 2.58
N GLU A 88 15.68 2.28 3.26
CA GLU A 88 16.16 1.51 4.41
C GLU A 88 15.23 1.68 5.61
N ASP A 89 14.87 2.93 5.96
CA ASP A 89 13.96 3.21 7.07
C ASP A 89 12.60 2.51 6.88
N LEU A 90 12.05 2.55 5.66
CA LEU A 90 10.78 1.89 5.34
C LEU A 90 10.89 0.36 5.27
N GLU A 91 12.06 -0.18 4.94
CA GLU A 91 12.30 -1.62 5.02
C GLU A 91 12.36 -2.09 6.47
N ASP A 92 13.07 -1.38 7.34
CA ASP A 92 13.12 -1.69 8.77
C ASP A 92 11.70 -1.77 9.37
N GLU A 93 10.83 -0.85 8.97
CA GLU A 93 9.42 -0.82 9.38
C GLU A 93 8.63 -2.06 8.92
N LEU A 94 8.91 -2.55 7.70
CA LEU A 94 8.33 -3.78 7.18
C LEU A 94 8.85 -5.00 7.93
N ASP A 95 10.12 -5.03 8.29
CA ASP A 95 10.77 -6.07 9.08
C ASP A 95 10.22 -6.15 10.52
N GLU A 96 9.80 -5.02 11.10
CA GLU A 96 9.05 -4.97 12.36
C GLU A 96 7.62 -5.53 12.25
N GLY A 97 7.20 -5.92 11.04
CA GLY A 97 5.89 -6.51 10.76
C GLY A 97 4.82 -5.48 10.44
N LYS A 98 5.17 -4.23 10.13
CA LYS A 98 4.22 -3.25 9.63
C LYS A 98 3.90 -3.50 8.15
N VAL A 99 2.82 -2.87 7.70
CA VAL A 99 2.40 -2.82 6.30
C VAL A 99 2.38 -1.38 5.88
N LEU A 100 2.94 -1.09 4.72
CA LEU A 100 2.98 0.25 4.17
C LEU A 100 1.93 0.37 3.07
N LEU A 101 1.06 1.37 3.18
CA LEU A 101 0.23 1.87 2.09
C LEU A 101 0.91 3.11 1.51
N MET A 102 1.21 3.06 0.23
CA MET A 102 1.78 4.17 -0.52
C MET A 102 0.76 4.71 -1.51
N VAL A 103 0.55 6.03 -1.54
CA VAL A 103 -0.39 6.68 -2.43
C VAL A 103 0.35 7.67 -3.32
N GLN A 104 0.38 7.41 -4.62
CA GLN A 104 1.01 8.23 -5.63
C GLN A 104 0.07 9.37 -6.08
N GLY A 105 0.61 10.57 -6.23
CA GLY A 105 -0.14 11.75 -6.68
C GLY A 105 -0.13 12.90 -5.66
N ASP A 106 -0.95 13.92 -5.92
CA ASP A 106 -1.02 15.16 -5.11
C ASP A 106 -2.04 15.10 -3.97
N ARG A 107 -2.84 14.02 -3.90
CA ARG A 107 -3.90 13.89 -2.89
C ARG A 107 -3.37 13.24 -1.63
N ASN A 108 -3.35 14.02 -0.55
CA ASN A 108 -2.89 13.55 0.74
C ASN A 108 -3.89 12.57 1.38
N PRO A 109 -3.52 11.29 1.58
CA PRO A 109 -4.41 10.31 2.20
C PRO A 109 -4.78 10.67 3.64
N ASP A 110 -3.92 11.36 4.40
CA ASP A 110 -4.22 11.78 5.76
C ASP A 110 -5.30 12.86 5.84
N GLU A 111 -5.48 13.67 4.80
CA GLU A 111 -6.59 14.62 4.74
C GLU A 111 -7.89 13.94 4.31
N LEU A 112 -7.78 12.87 3.53
CA LEU A 112 -8.90 12.08 3.06
C LEU A 112 -9.33 11.03 4.08
N LEU A 113 -8.55 10.69 5.09
CA LEU A 113 -8.93 9.70 6.10
C LEU A 113 -9.38 10.32 7.44
N LYS A 114 -9.59 11.65 7.45
CA LYS A 114 -10.26 12.38 8.54
C LYS A 114 -11.78 12.15 8.55
#